data_AF-A0A7V5YI40-F1
#
_entry.id   AF-A0A7V5YI40-F1
#
_cell.length_a   1.000
_cell.length_b   1.000
_cell.length_c   1.000
_cell.angle_alpha   90.00
_cell.angle_beta   90.00
_cell.angle_gamma   90.00
#
_symmetry.space_group_name_H-M   'P 1'
#
loop_
_entity.id
_entity.type
_entity.pdbx_description
1 polymer ?
#
loop_
_entity_poly.entity_id
_entity_poly.type
_entity_poly.pdbx_seq_one_letter_code
_entity_poly.pdbx_strand_id
1 'polypeptide(L)' 'MPQSGYTPDDRLCYELYLNDPAEHAESKHIVDICEPVRPL' A
#
# COMPACT_ATOMS: atom_id res chain seq x y z
N MET A 1 6.62 -11.87 -2.59
CA MET A 1 7.39 -11.11 -3.61
C MET A 1 8.74 -11.79 -3.89
N PRO A 2 8.75 -13.11 -4.11
CA PRO A 2 9.30 -13.63 -5.39
C PRO A 2 8.38 -14.64 -6.11
N GLN A 3 7.40 -15.22 -5.39
CA GLN A 3 6.48 -16.25 -5.91
C GLN A 3 5.25 -15.69 -6.64
N SER A 4 5.07 -14.36 -6.68
CA SER A 4 3.91 -13.70 -7.25
C SER A 4 3.94 -13.56 -8.77
N GLY A 5 5.08 -13.81 -9.43
CA GLY A 5 5.24 -13.55 -10.88
C GLY A 5 5.41 -12.07 -11.23
N TYR A 6 5.69 -11.22 -10.24
CA TYR A 6 5.98 -9.80 -10.42
C TYR A 6 7.28 -9.42 -9.70
N THR A 7 7.99 -8.45 -10.26
CA THR A 7 9.20 -7.84 -9.70
C THR A 7 8.95 -6.35 -9.40
N PRO A 8 9.64 -5.75 -8.42
CA PRO A 8 9.55 -4.31 -8.19
C PRO A 8 9.82 -3.50 -9.47
N ASP A 9 9.10 -2.40 -9.62
CA ASP A 9 9.26 -1.41 -10.69
C ASP A 9 9.90 -0.12 -10.13
N ASP A 10 10.44 0.73 -10.99
CA ASP A 10 11.15 1.96 -10.61
C ASP A 10 10.20 3.15 -10.32
N ARG A 11 8.89 2.93 -10.47
CA ARG A 11 7.87 3.93 -10.10
C ARG A 11 7.84 4.15 -8.59
N LEU A 12 7.26 5.27 -8.16
CA LEU A 12 7.17 5.60 -6.74
C LEU A 12 6.11 4.77 -6.03
N CYS A 13 6.44 4.29 -4.83
CA CYS A 13 5.45 3.81 -3.88
C CYS A 13 4.54 4.96 -3.43
N TYR A 14 3.31 4.62 -3.06
CA TYR A 14 2.36 5.57 -2.50
C TYR A 14 1.50 4.92 -1.43
N GLU A 15 0.84 5.75 -0.64
CA GLU A 15 -0.07 5.32 0.41
C GLU A 15 -1.47 5.84 0.12
N LEU A 16 -2.48 5.01 0.35
CA LEU A 16 -3.88 5.42 0.35
C LEU A 16 -4.38 5.44 1.79
N TYR A 17 -4.74 6.63 2.28
CA TYR A 17 -5.35 6.80 3.60
C TYR A 17 -6.86 6.53 3.49
N LEU A 18 -7.33 5.44 4.11
CA LEU A 18 -8.70 4.94 3.92
C LEU A 18 -9.70 5.47 4.95
N ASN A 19 -9.23 6.14 5.99
CA ASN A 19 -10.08 6.74 7.02
C ASN A 19 -9.42 7.95 7.70
N ASP A 20 -10.25 8.77 8.35
CA ASP A 20 -9.81 9.71 9.37
C ASP A 20 -9.57 8.93 10.69
N PRO A 21 -8.37 8.98 11.30
CA PRO A 21 -8.11 8.35 12.59
C PRO A 21 -8.95 8.95 13.73
N ALA A 22 -9.33 10.23 13.65
CA ALA A 22 -10.09 10.91 14.70
C ALA A 22 -11.52 10.38 14.80
N GLU A 23 -12.06 9.86 13.69
CA GLU A 23 -13.38 9.27 13.61
C GLU A 23 -13.37 7.74 13.82
N HIS A 24 -12.20 7.10 13.79
CA HIS A 24 -12.08 5.66 14.01
C HIS A 24 -12.27 5.31 15.49
N ALA A 25 -13.13 4.34 15.80
CA ALA A 25 -13.49 3.95 17.17
C ALA A 25 -12.28 3.62 18.06
N GLU A 26 -11.21 3.10 17.47
CA GLU A 26 -9.95 2.78 18.17
C GLU A 26 -8.81 3.78 17.88
N SER A 27 -9.10 4.93 17.25
CA SER A 27 -8.10 5.93 16.84
C SER A 27 -6.97 5.36 15.97
N LYS A 28 -7.31 4.45 15.05
CA LYS A 28 -6.35 3.79 14.14
C LYS A 28 -6.39 4.44 12.77
N HIS A 29 -5.23 4.50 12.14
CA HIS A 29 -5.10 4.73 10.71
C HIS A 29 -5.14 3.40 9.97
N ILE A 30 -5.99 3.34 8.94
CA ILE A 30 -6.04 2.26 7.98
C ILE A 30 -5.44 2.82 6.69
N VAL A 31 -4.31 2.25 6.29
CA VAL A 31 -3.57 2.66 5.10
C VAL A 31 -3.27 1.46 4.23
N ASP A 32 -3.44 1.63 2.92
CA ASP A 32 -2.90 0.71 1.94
C ASP A 32 -1.54 1.24 1.48
N ILE A 33 -0.50 0.41 1.62
CA ILE A 33 0.84 0.70 1.09
C ILE A 33 0.95 0.04 -0.28
N CYS A 34 1.12 0.85 -1.32
CA CYS A 34 1.16 0.37 -2.69
C CYS A 34 2.60 0.39 -3.24
N GLU A 35 3.14 -0.80 -3.51
CA GLU A 35 4.39 -0.97 -4.24
C GLU A 35 4.10 -1.17 -5.74
N PRO A 36 4.68 -0.35 -6.64
CA PRO A 36 4.54 -0.58 -8.06
C PRO A 36 5.37 -1.80 -8.48
N VAL A 37 4.74 -2.66 -9.27
CA VAL A 37 5.37 -3.85 -9.82
C VAL A 37 5.23 -3.93 -11.33
N ARG A 38 6.10 -4.72 -11.93
CA ARG A 38 6.04 -5.14 -13.34
C ARG A 38 6.10 -6.67 -13.42
N PRO A 39 5.55 -7.29 -14.47
CA PRO A 39 5.67 -8.73 -14.66
C PRO A 39 7.14 -9.18 -14.62
N LEU A 40 7.40 -10.33 -14.00
CA LEU A 40 8.71 -11.00 -14.04
C LEU A 40 9.04 -11.45 -15.47
#